data_AF-A0A6B0DE67-F1
#
_entry.id   AF-A0A6B0DE67-F1
#
_cell.length_a   1.000
_cell.length_b   1.000
_cell.length_c   1.000
_cell.angle_alpha   90.00
_cell.angle_beta   90.00
_cell.angle_gamma   90.00
#
_symmetry.space_group_name_H-M   'P 1'
#
loop_
_entity.id
_entity.type
_entity.pdbx_description
1 polymer ?
#
loop_
_entity_poly.entity_id
_entity_poly.type
_entity_poly.pdbx_seq_one_letter_code
_entity_poly.pdbx_strand_id
1 'polypeptide(L)'
;MRKDYPEIGDLVIGTIESVKDYGAFVDLDEYPGKKGFIHVSEVASGWIKYIRDYVREGQKVVCQVINIDREKGHIDLSLKRVNEHQRREKVQEWKNEQKARKLLEIVKQRSGDLDIERLAEDLENSYGTLYAAFETASYDPEAFERENEGNWVTHFIDVAKENIQPPEVKISGFVEISLNSKDAIDHIKEALMSIHRPEDGITVQYTGAPRYRIVVVAPDYKTAEEKLRDAATKVVKNIKEKGGNAEFIRKVE
;
A
#
# COMPACT_ATOMS: atom_id res chain seq x y z
N MET A 1 -5.76 -1.57 -24.44
CA MET A 1 -4.53 -1.96 -25.16
C MET A 1 -3.35 -1.82 -24.23
N ARG A 2 -2.95 -2.93 -23.59
CA ARG A 2 -1.68 -3.02 -22.88
C ARG A 2 -0.55 -2.54 -23.80
N LYS A 3 0.26 -1.57 -23.36
CA LYS A 3 1.35 -1.04 -24.19
C LYS A 3 2.37 -2.17 -24.44
N ASP A 4 2.63 -2.49 -25.70
CA ASP A 4 3.62 -3.51 -26.09
C ASP A 4 5.06 -3.16 -25.66
N TYR A 5 5.32 -1.89 -25.40
CA TYR A 5 6.61 -1.38 -24.95
C TYR A 5 6.42 -0.41 -23.77
N PRO A 6 7.39 -0.35 -22.84
CA PRO A 6 7.46 0.72 -21.86
C PRO A 6 7.72 2.08 -22.54
N GLU A 7 7.67 3.15 -21.77
CA GLU A 7 8.10 4.49 -22.17
C GLU A 7 9.47 4.83 -21.58
N ILE A 8 10.13 5.83 -22.18
CA ILE A 8 11.41 6.32 -21.66
C ILE A 8 11.16 6.98 -20.30
N GLY A 9 11.92 6.56 -19.30
CA GLY A 9 11.78 7.01 -17.92
C GLY A 9 11.03 6.03 -17.02
N ASP A 10 10.29 5.07 -17.59
CA ASP A 10 9.54 4.07 -16.83
C ASP A 10 10.46 3.20 -15.97
N LEU A 11 9.97 2.84 -14.79
CA LEU A 11 10.60 1.84 -13.94
C LEU A 11 9.98 0.48 -14.27
N VAL A 12 10.83 -0.48 -14.62
CA VAL A 12 10.43 -1.83 -15.01
C VAL A 12 11.14 -2.86 -14.17
N ILE A 13 10.46 -3.98 -13.92
CA ILE A 13 11.07 -5.16 -13.30
C ILE A 13 11.46 -6.15 -14.38
N GLY A 14 12.67 -6.68 -14.23
CA GLY A 14 13.15 -7.74 -15.09
C GLY A 14 14.08 -8.69 -14.39
N THR A 15 14.26 -9.85 -15.02
CA THR A 15 15.11 -10.93 -14.53
C THR A 15 16.37 -10.98 -15.40
N ILE A 16 17.55 -10.96 -14.78
CA ILE A 16 18.82 -11.02 -15.53
C ILE A 16 18.97 -12.40 -16.17
N GLU A 17 19.00 -12.44 -17.50
CA GLU A 17 19.15 -13.67 -18.28
C GLU A 17 20.63 -14.06 -18.41
N SER A 18 21.49 -13.10 -18.74
CA SER A 18 22.93 -13.35 -18.88
C SER A 18 23.77 -12.12 -18.58
N VAL A 19 24.98 -12.34 -18.06
CA VAL A 19 25.93 -11.26 -17.73
C VAL A 19 27.18 -11.39 -18.59
N LYS A 20 27.55 -10.30 -19.28
CA LYS A 20 28.77 -10.14 -20.09
C LYS A 20 29.63 -9.01 -19.52
N ASP A 21 30.91 -8.96 -19.88
CA ASP A 21 31.82 -7.95 -19.32
C ASP A 21 31.42 -6.51 -19.63
N TYR A 22 30.72 -6.30 -20.75
CA TYR A 22 30.24 -4.99 -21.21
C TYR A 22 28.80 -4.66 -20.79
N GLY A 23 28.07 -5.59 -20.16
CA GLY A 23 26.68 -5.37 -19.77
C GLY A 23 25.89 -6.63 -19.43
N ALA A 24 24.61 -6.46 -19.10
CA ALA A 24 23.70 -7.55 -18.73
C ALA A 24 22.44 -7.54 -19.61
N PHE A 25 22.01 -8.73 -20.02
CA PHE A 25 20.73 -8.93 -20.70
C PHE A 25 19.65 -9.24 -19.67
N VAL A 26 18.50 -8.61 -19.81
CA VAL A 26 17.39 -8.66 -18.86
C VAL A 26 16.11 -9.03 -19.60
N ASP A 27 15.38 -10.01 -19.12
CA ASP A 27 14.03 -10.32 -19.57
C ASP A 27 13.02 -9.46 -18.79
N LEU A 28 12.13 -8.75 -19.47
CA LEU A 28 11.19 -7.83 -18.81
C LEU A 28 9.93 -8.59 -18.36
N ASP A 29 9.74 -8.71 -17.05
CA ASP A 29 8.65 -9.49 -16.47
C ASP A 29 7.26 -8.90 -16.79
N GLU A 30 7.17 -7.57 -16.90
CA GLU A 30 5.92 -6.83 -17.15
C GLU A 30 5.53 -6.82 -18.63
N TYR A 31 6.51 -7.05 -19.53
CA TYR A 31 6.37 -6.95 -20.98
C TYR A 31 6.82 -8.26 -21.65
N PRO A 32 5.90 -9.25 -21.81
CA PRO A 32 6.23 -10.57 -22.31
C PRO A 32 6.99 -10.55 -23.64
N GLY A 33 8.12 -11.27 -23.68
CA GLY A 33 8.95 -11.40 -24.88
C GLY A 33 9.82 -10.17 -25.20
N LYS A 34 9.85 -9.14 -24.34
CA LYS A 34 10.74 -7.99 -24.49
C LYS A 34 12.02 -8.19 -23.70
N LYS A 35 13.15 -7.99 -24.38
CA LYS A 35 14.49 -8.05 -23.78
C LYS A 35 15.07 -6.65 -23.63
N GLY A 36 15.64 -6.39 -22.46
CA GLY A 36 16.41 -5.20 -22.15
C GLY A 36 17.90 -5.49 -22.06
N PHE A 37 18.69 -4.43 -22.19
CA PHE A 37 20.13 -4.46 -22.03
C PHE A 37 20.59 -3.36 -21.08
N ILE A 38 21.41 -3.71 -20.10
CA ILE A 38 22.04 -2.77 -19.18
C ILE A 38 23.51 -2.69 -19.56
N HIS A 39 23.94 -1.55 -20.10
CA HIS A 39 25.36 -1.32 -20.33
C HIS A 39 26.13 -1.22 -19.01
N VAL A 40 27.40 -1.66 -18.97
CA VAL A 40 28.21 -1.63 -17.75
C VAL A 40 28.26 -0.24 -17.10
N SER A 41 28.28 0.83 -17.89
CA SER A 41 28.25 2.20 -17.38
C SER A 41 26.95 2.59 -16.68
N GLU A 42 25.87 1.84 -16.89
CA GLU A 42 24.54 2.08 -16.33
C GLU A 42 24.22 1.15 -15.14
N VAL A 43 25.16 0.30 -14.73
CA VAL A 43 24.99 -0.64 -13.59
C VAL A 43 25.12 0.07 -12.24
N ALA A 44 26.15 0.90 -12.06
CA ALA A 44 26.42 1.57 -10.79
C ALA A 44 27.09 2.94 -10.99
N SER A 45 26.99 3.79 -9.98
CA SER A 45 27.73 5.05 -9.92
C SER A 45 29.15 4.79 -9.41
N GLY A 46 30.14 4.83 -10.31
CA GLY A 46 31.55 4.63 -9.98
C GLY A 46 32.28 3.71 -10.95
N TRP A 47 33.56 3.44 -10.67
CA TRP A 47 34.35 2.49 -11.46
C TRP A 47 33.95 1.06 -11.12
N ILE A 48 33.60 0.27 -12.14
CA ILE A 48 33.19 -1.12 -12.00
C ILE A 48 34.34 -2.01 -12.49
N LYS A 49 34.93 -2.80 -11.58
CA LYS A 49 35.95 -3.78 -11.93
C LYS A 49 35.33 -5.07 -12.51
N TYR A 50 34.28 -5.57 -11.87
CA TYR A 50 33.52 -6.73 -12.33
C TYR A 50 32.02 -6.46 -12.20
N ILE A 51 31.30 -6.54 -13.32
CA ILE A 51 29.84 -6.37 -13.35
C ILE A 51 29.10 -7.42 -12.50
N ARG A 52 29.67 -8.63 -12.38
CA ARG A 52 29.10 -9.76 -11.63
C ARG A 52 29.00 -9.51 -10.12
N ASP A 53 29.70 -8.49 -9.62
CA ASP A 53 29.59 -8.07 -8.21
C ASP A 53 28.27 -7.32 -7.94
N TYR A 54 27.65 -6.76 -8.99
CA TYR A 54 26.42 -5.96 -8.91
C TYR A 54 25.19 -6.72 -9.40
N VAL A 55 25.35 -7.60 -10.38
CA VAL A 55 24.26 -8.32 -11.04
C VAL A 55 24.60 -9.79 -11.25
N ARG A 56 23.62 -10.66 -11.03
CA ARG A 56 23.76 -12.11 -11.20
C ARG A 56 22.66 -12.67 -12.09
N GLU A 57 22.96 -13.73 -12.81
CA GLU A 57 21.97 -14.46 -13.60
C GLU A 57 20.85 -14.99 -12.70
N GLY A 58 19.60 -14.85 -13.14
CA GLY A 58 18.39 -15.16 -12.38
C GLY A 58 17.97 -14.11 -11.34
N GLN A 59 18.76 -13.06 -11.10
CA GLN A 59 18.40 -12.01 -10.16
C GLN A 59 17.31 -11.09 -10.75
N LYS A 60 16.28 -10.81 -9.96
CA LYS A 60 15.28 -9.77 -10.27
C LYS A 60 15.82 -8.39 -9.93
N VAL A 61 15.66 -7.46 -10.85
CA VAL A 61 16.12 -6.08 -10.71
C VAL A 61 15.04 -5.10 -11.16
N VAL A 62 15.04 -3.92 -10.53
CA VAL A 62 14.29 -2.75 -11.00
C VAL A 62 15.24 -1.88 -11.79
N CYS A 63 14.85 -1.54 -13.01
CA CYS A 63 15.62 -0.73 -13.94
C CYS A 63 14.78 0.44 -14.44
N GLN A 64 15.42 1.56 -14.77
CA GLN A 64 14.80 2.63 -15.53
C GLN A 64 15.04 2.43 -17.02
N VAL A 65 14.02 2.64 -17.85
CA VAL A 65 14.16 2.66 -19.31
C VAL A 65 14.82 3.96 -19.75
N ILE A 66 15.95 3.86 -20.45
CA ILE A 66 16.72 5.01 -20.93
C ILE A 66 16.38 5.31 -22.40
N ASN A 67 16.23 4.26 -23.20
CA ASN A 67 16.05 4.37 -24.64
C ASN A 67 15.35 3.12 -25.19
N ILE A 68 14.64 3.28 -26.29
CA ILE A 68 13.87 2.22 -26.93
C ILE A 68 14.08 2.31 -28.44
N ASP A 69 14.66 1.26 -29.03
CA ASP A 69 14.70 1.05 -30.47
C ASP A 69 13.58 0.06 -30.85
N ARG A 70 12.46 0.61 -31.31
CA ARG A 70 11.26 -0.18 -31.67
C ARG A 70 11.44 -1.01 -32.95
N GLU A 71 12.33 -0.58 -33.85
CA GLU A 71 12.59 -1.31 -35.10
C GLU A 71 13.36 -2.60 -34.82
N LYS A 72 14.31 -2.54 -33.88
CA LYS A 72 15.13 -3.70 -33.48
C LYS A 72 14.60 -4.44 -32.25
N GLY A 73 13.62 -3.87 -31.55
CA GLY A 73 13.09 -4.42 -30.31
C GLY A 73 14.08 -4.36 -29.13
N HIS A 74 15.04 -3.42 -29.16
CA HIS A 74 16.02 -3.24 -28.09
C HIS A 74 15.56 -2.17 -27.10
N ILE A 75 15.75 -2.46 -25.81
CA ILE A 75 15.41 -1.55 -24.72
C ILE A 75 16.66 -1.35 -23.86
N ASP A 76 17.18 -0.12 -23.80
CA ASP A 76 18.31 0.21 -22.96
C ASP A 76 17.82 0.54 -21.54
N LEU A 77 18.44 -0.09 -20.55
CA LEU A 77 18.05 -0.04 -19.15
C LEU A 77 19.17 0.52 -18.27
N SER A 78 18.79 1.16 -17.17
CA SER A 78 19.70 1.65 -16.13
C SER A 78 19.35 1.12 -14.76
N LEU A 79 20.35 0.61 -14.04
CA LEU A 79 20.22 0.30 -12.61
C LEU A 79 20.58 1.49 -11.73
N LYS A 80 21.59 2.28 -12.14
CA LYS A 80 22.11 3.39 -11.31
C LYS A 80 21.16 4.57 -11.23
N ARG A 81 20.23 4.71 -12.18
CA ARG A 81 19.22 5.80 -12.20
C ARG A 81 18.01 5.52 -11.31
N VAL A 82 17.92 4.32 -10.72
CA VAL A 82 16.84 3.94 -9.81
C VAL A 82 17.31 4.11 -8.38
N ASN A 83 16.73 5.08 -7.65
CA ASN A 83 17.04 5.25 -6.25
C ASN A 83 16.36 4.18 -5.37
N GLU A 84 16.74 4.09 -4.09
CA GLU A 84 16.23 3.04 -3.21
C GLU A 84 14.72 3.17 -2.93
N HIS A 85 14.20 4.39 -2.85
CA HIS A 85 12.78 4.65 -2.66
C HIS A 85 11.95 4.14 -3.85
N GLN A 86 12.32 4.59 -5.06
CA GLN A 86 11.74 4.15 -6.32
C GLN A 86 11.80 2.64 -6.51
N ARG A 87 12.93 2.01 -6.15
CA ARG A 87 13.09 0.56 -6.19
C ARG A 87 12.08 -0.13 -5.28
N ARG A 88 11.95 0.33 -4.04
CA ARG A 88 11.00 -0.25 -3.07
C ARG A 88 9.55 -0.08 -3.53
N GLU A 89 9.20 1.11 -4.01
CA GLU A 89 7.86 1.41 -4.55
C GLU A 89 7.53 0.51 -5.73
N LYS A 90 8.41 0.42 -6.74
CA LYS A 90 8.14 -0.41 -7.93
C LYS A 90 8.07 -1.90 -7.59
N VAL A 91 8.90 -2.38 -6.66
CA VAL A 91 8.79 -3.78 -6.17
C VAL A 91 7.45 -4.02 -5.47
N GLN A 92 6.96 -3.06 -4.70
CA GLN A 92 5.67 -3.17 -4.02
C GLN A 92 4.52 -3.15 -5.02
N GLU A 93 4.53 -2.21 -5.96
CA GLU A 93 3.57 -2.10 -7.06
C GLU A 93 3.48 -3.42 -7.84
N TRP A 94 4.61 -3.97 -8.25
CA TRP A 94 4.63 -5.25 -8.97
C TRP A 94 4.12 -6.42 -8.15
N LYS A 95 4.43 -6.50 -6.86
CA LYS A 95 3.86 -7.53 -5.97
C LYS A 95 2.34 -7.39 -5.85
N ASN A 96 1.86 -6.16 -5.75
CA ASN A 96 0.45 -5.84 -5.70
C ASN A 96 -0.25 -6.26 -7.00
N GLU A 97 0.33 -5.97 -8.17
CA GLU A 97 -0.20 -6.39 -9.46
C GLU A 97 -0.21 -7.91 -9.65
N GLN A 98 0.85 -8.61 -9.22
CA GLN A 98 0.86 -10.07 -9.23
C GLN A 98 -0.21 -10.67 -8.31
N LYS A 99 -0.48 -10.03 -7.16
CA LYS A 99 -1.56 -10.42 -6.26
C LYS A 99 -2.92 -10.17 -6.93
N ALA A 100 -3.13 -8.99 -7.49
CA ALA A 100 -4.36 -8.59 -8.16
C ALA A 100 -4.72 -9.55 -9.30
N ARG A 101 -3.74 -9.93 -10.14
CA ARG A 101 -3.95 -10.92 -11.21
C ARG A 101 -4.38 -12.29 -10.67
N LYS A 102 -3.79 -12.75 -9.56
CA LYS A 102 -4.22 -14.00 -8.90
C LYS A 102 -5.64 -13.89 -8.33
N LEU A 103 -6.01 -12.74 -7.77
CA LEU A 103 -7.37 -12.51 -7.29
C LEU A 103 -8.38 -12.52 -8.44
N LEU A 104 -8.03 -11.93 -9.58
CA LEU A 104 -8.87 -11.94 -10.77
C LEU A 104 -9.15 -13.36 -11.29
N GLU A 105 -8.17 -14.26 -11.21
CA GLU A 105 -8.37 -15.69 -11.50
C GLU A 105 -9.39 -16.35 -10.55
N ILE A 106 -9.41 -15.95 -9.26
CA ILE A 106 -10.43 -16.42 -8.31
C ILE A 106 -11.81 -15.87 -8.69
N VAL A 107 -11.89 -14.60 -9.11
CA VAL A 107 -13.14 -13.99 -9.61
C VAL A 107 -13.67 -14.76 -10.82
N LYS A 108 -12.79 -15.13 -11.76
CA LYS A 108 -13.15 -15.97 -12.91
C LYS A 108 -13.73 -17.32 -12.46
N GLN A 109 -13.09 -17.99 -11.51
CA GLN A 109 -13.57 -19.27 -10.98
C GLN A 109 -14.97 -19.17 -10.35
N ARG A 110 -15.29 -18.05 -9.70
CA ARG A 110 -16.62 -17.81 -9.10
C ARG A 110 -17.67 -17.38 -10.12
N SER A 111 -17.29 -16.57 -11.11
CA SER A 111 -18.22 -15.92 -12.05
C SER A 111 -18.50 -16.73 -13.32
N GLY A 112 -17.66 -17.73 -13.64
CA GLY A 112 -17.79 -18.55 -14.83
C GLY A 112 -16.96 -18.03 -16.02
N ASP A 113 -17.57 -17.94 -17.20
CA ASP A 113 -16.89 -17.57 -18.44
C ASP A 113 -16.61 -16.06 -18.47
N LEU A 114 -15.45 -15.67 -17.95
CA LEU A 114 -14.97 -14.30 -17.88
C LEU A 114 -13.67 -14.17 -18.68
N ASP A 115 -13.65 -13.23 -19.62
CA ASP A 115 -12.43 -12.81 -20.30
C ASP A 115 -11.62 -11.91 -19.35
N ILE A 116 -10.72 -12.55 -18.59
CA ILE A 116 -9.89 -11.89 -17.58
C ILE A 116 -8.91 -10.87 -18.18
N GLU A 117 -8.45 -11.06 -19.42
CA GLU A 117 -7.50 -10.13 -20.02
C GLU A 117 -8.22 -8.86 -20.43
N ARG A 118 -9.40 -8.99 -21.07
CA ARG A 118 -10.22 -7.84 -21.39
C ARG A 118 -10.67 -7.09 -20.13
N LEU A 119 -11.13 -7.82 -19.12
CA LEU A 119 -11.55 -7.20 -17.86
C LEU A 119 -10.37 -6.49 -17.15
N ALA A 120 -9.19 -7.11 -17.11
CA ALA A 120 -8.01 -6.47 -16.54
C ALA A 120 -7.67 -5.17 -17.27
N GLU A 121 -7.71 -5.15 -18.61
CA GLU A 121 -7.49 -3.91 -19.38
C GLU A 121 -8.53 -2.84 -19.05
N ASP A 122 -9.82 -3.19 -19.00
CA ASP A 122 -10.91 -2.25 -18.71
C ASP A 122 -10.78 -1.64 -17.30
N LEU A 123 -10.38 -2.46 -16.31
CA LEU A 123 -10.12 -2.03 -14.94
C LEU A 123 -8.84 -1.19 -14.82
N GLU A 124 -7.75 -1.58 -15.47
CA GLU A 124 -6.49 -0.81 -15.50
C GLU A 124 -6.73 0.58 -16.14
N ASN A 125 -7.56 0.68 -17.17
CA ASN A 125 -7.89 1.98 -17.78
C ASN A 125 -8.73 2.88 -16.88
N SER A 126 -9.63 2.29 -16.08
CA SER A 126 -10.56 3.05 -15.21
C SER A 126 -9.92 3.44 -13.87
N TYR A 127 -9.15 2.53 -13.27
CA TYR A 127 -8.58 2.67 -11.94
C TYR A 127 -7.06 2.91 -11.92
N GLY A 128 -6.41 2.90 -13.09
CA GLY A 128 -4.96 3.03 -13.27
C GLY A 128 -4.20 1.73 -13.08
N THR A 129 -4.58 0.90 -12.10
CA THR A 129 -3.97 -0.43 -11.87
C THR A 129 -5.05 -1.44 -11.47
N LEU A 130 -4.78 -2.73 -11.69
CA LEU A 130 -5.72 -3.77 -11.29
C LEU A 130 -5.83 -3.84 -9.77
N TYR A 131 -4.73 -3.63 -9.04
CA TYR A 131 -4.76 -3.58 -7.58
C TYR A 131 -5.62 -2.43 -7.05
N ALA A 132 -5.58 -1.25 -7.66
CA ALA A 132 -6.40 -0.10 -7.25
C ALA A 132 -7.90 -0.34 -7.46
N ALA A 133 -8.31 -1.04 -8.53
CA ALA A 133 -9.69 -1.46 -8.72
C ALA A 133 -10.18 -2.34 -7.56
N PHE A 134 -9.32 -3.26 -7.17
CA PHE A 134 -9.49 -4.19 -6.06
C PHE A 134 -9.54 -3.47 -4.69
N GLU A 135 -8.70 -2.47 -4.46
CA GLU A 135 -8.77 -1.60 -3.27
C GLU A 135 -10.09 -0.82 -3.24
N THR A 136 -10.51 -0.28 -4.37
CA THR A 136 -11.77 0.48 -4.49
C THR A 136 -12.97 -0.41 -4.17
N ALA A 137 -13.03 -1.61 -4.75
CA ALA A 137 -14.09 -2.59 -4.48
C ALA A 137 -14.12 -3.06 -3.01
N SER A 138 -12.97 -3.10 -2.34
CA SER A 138 -12.90 -3.44 -0.92
C SER A 138 -13.33 -2.28 -0.01
N TYR A 139 -12.95 -1.04 -0.36
CA TYR A 139 -13.15 0.15 0.46
C TYR A 139 -14.53 0.79 0.26
N ASP A 140 -14.95 0.97 -0.99
CA ASP A 140 -16.24 1.55 -1.38
C ASP A 140 -16.92 0.67 -2.45
N PRO A 141 -17.56 -0.44 -2.02
CA PRO A 141 -18.27 -1.34 -2.94
C PRO A 141 -19.37 -0.64 -3.74
N GLU A 142 -20.06 0.33 -3.14
CA GLU A 142 -21.18 1.04 -3.80
C GLU A 142 -20.68 1.96 -4.91
N ALA A 143 -19.51 2.59 -4.75
CA ALA A 143 -18.86 3.30 -5.85
C ALA A 143 -18.43 2.33 -6.96
N PHE A 144 -17.81 1.20 -6.60
CA PHE A 144 -17.37 0.21 -7.58
C PHE A 144 -18.53 -0.37 -8.40
N GLU A 145 -19.67 -0.69 -7.77
CA GLU A 145 -20.88 -1.19 -8.45
C GLU A 145 -21.52 -0.17 -9.40
N ARG A 146 -21.38 1.13 -9.12
CA ARG A 146 -21.92 2.18 -10.00
C ARG A 146 -21.12 2.36 -11.28
N GLU A 147 -19.83 2.03 -11.25
CA GLU A 147 -18.90 2.21 -12.38
C GLU A 147 -18.70 0.93 -13.19
N ASN A 148 -19.13 -0.22 -12.67
CA ASN A 148 -18.91 -1.53 -13.31
C ASN A 148 -20.21 -2.32 -13.38
N GLU A 149 -20.43 -2.99 -14.51
CA GLU A 149 -21.60 -3.81 -14.75
C GLU A 149 -21.21 -5.25 -15.09
N GLY A 150 -22.03 -6.21 -14.65
CA GLY A 150 -21.90 -7.62 -15.00
C GLY A 150 -22.06 -8.56 -13.81
N ASN A 151 -22.23 -9.85 -14.11
CA ASN A 151 -22.33 -10.92 -13.11
C ASN A 151 -21.03 -11.12 -12.29
N TRP A 152 -19.90 -10.61 -12.79
CA TRP A 152 -18.59 -10.70 -12.13
C TRP A 152 -18.42 -9.68 -10.99
N VAL A 153 -19.17 -8.58 -11.00
CA VAL A 153 -18.96 -7.43 -10.10
C VAL A 153 -19.12 -7.84 -8.64
N THR A 154 -20.21 -8.55 -8.31
CA THR A 154 -20.45 -9.03 -6.94
C THR A 154 -19.34 -9.97 -6.47
N HIS A 155 -18.91 -10.91 -7.33
CA HIS A 155 -17.81 -11.82 -7.01
C HIS A 155 -16.47 -11.11 -6.86
N PHE A 156 -16.23 -10.05 -7.63
CA PHE A 156 -15.04 -9.21 -7.52
C PHE A 156 -14.99 -8.49 -6.17
N ILE A 157 -16.11 -7.87 -5.75
CA ILE A 157 -16.25 -7.21 -4.45
C ILE A 157 -16.03 -8.19 -3.31
N ASP A 158 -16.62 -9.39 -3.38
CA ASP A 158 -16.44 -10.42 -2.36
C ASP A 158 -14.96 -10.83 -2.23
N VAL A 159 -14.32 -11.11 -3.37
CA VAL A 159 -12.89 -11.47 -3.40
C VAL A 159 -12.02 -10.32 -2.89
N ALA A 160 -12.36 -9.07 -3.21
CA ALA A 160 -11.67 -7.88 -2.72
C ALA A 160 -11.73 -7.80 -1.19
N LYS A 161 -12.93 -7.85 -0.60
CA LYS A 161 -13.14 -7.78 0.86
C LYS A 161 -12.44 -8.93 1.61
N GLU A 162 -12.38 -10.11 1.02
CA GLU A 162 -11.72 -11.28 1.62
C GLU A 162 -10.18 -11.16 1.63
N ASN A 163 -9.59 -10.48 0.66
CA ASN A 163 -8.14 -10.56 0.39
C ASN A 163 -7.38 -9.24 0.50
N ILE A 164 -8.09 -8.12 0.61
CA ILE A 164 -7.51 -6.78 0.61
C ILE A 164 -7.88 -6.13 1.93
N GLN A 165 -6.84 -5.76 2.67
CA GLN A 165 -7.03 -4.96 3.86
C GLN A 165 -7.21 -3.52 3.40
N PRO A 166 -8.31 -2.84 3.76
CA PRO A 166 -8.46 -1.44 3.47
C PRO A 166 -7.28 -0.68 4.11
N PRO A 167 -6.73 0.33 3.43
CA PRO A 167 -5.71 1.17 4.02
C PRO A 167 -6.28 1.79 5.29
N GLU A 168 -5.59 1.61 6.41
CA GLU A 168 -5.98 2.20 7.68
C GLU A 168 -4.95 3.26 8.08
N VAL A 169 -5.44 4.38 8.58
CA VAL A 169 -4.61 5.38 9.23
C VAL A 169 -4.65 5.15 10.73
N LYS A 170 -3.47 5.23 11.34
CA LYS A 170 -3.31 5.14 12.78
C LYS A 170 -2.90 6.50 13.31
N ILE A 171 -3.80 7.15 14.03
CA ILE A 171 -3.51 8.41 14.73
C ILE A 171 -3.51 8.19 16.24
N SER A 172 -2.91 9.14 16.95
CA SER A 172 -2.95 9.12 18.41
C SER A 172 -3.11 10.51 18.98
N GLY A 173 -3.75 10.57 20.15
CA GLY A 173 -3.85 11.74 20.98
C GLY A 173 -3.67 11.36 22.44
N PHE A 174 -3.49 12.37 23.29
CA PHE A 174 -3.30 12.16 24.72
C PHE A 174 -4.43 12.79 25.48
N VAL A 175 -4.84 12.17 26.58
CA VAL A 175 -5.64 12.82 27.60
C VAL A 175 -4.79 12.91 28.86
N GLU A 176 -4.65 14.13 29.39
CA GLU A 176 -4.06 14.35 30.70
C GLU A 176 -5.16 14.38 31.72
N ILE A 177 -5.06 13.55 32.75
CA ILE A 177 -6.11 13.34 33.75
C ILE A 177 -5.52 13.54 35.14
N SER A 178 -6.14 14.41 35.93
CA SER A 178 -5.79 14.67 37.32
C SER A 178 -7.04 14.58 38.18
N LEU A 179 -7.06 13.64 39.12
CA LEU A 179 -8.18 13.41 40.01
C LEU A 179 -7.64 13.17 41.43
N ASN A 180 -8.04 14.02 42.37
CA ASN A 180 -7.56 14.00 43.75
C ASN A 180 -8.67 13.48 44.67
N SER A 181 -8.96 12.19 44.56
CA SER A 181 -9.94 11.48 45.39
C SER A 181 -9.41 10.11 45.82
N LYS A 182 -10.01 9.52 46.87
CA LYS A 182 -9.60 8.20 47.38
C LYS A 182 -9.76 7.10 46.32
N ASP A 183 -10.75 7.25 45.44
CA ASP A 183 -11.09 6.31 44.37
C ASP A 183 -10.62 6.80 42.99
N ALA A 184 -9.58 7.64 42.95
CA ALA A 184 -9.15 8.31 41.72
C ALA A 184 -8.75 7.33 40.62
N ILE A 185 -8.03 6.27 40.98
CA ILE A 185 -7.54 5.26 40.03
C ILE A 185 -8.73 4.52 39.38
N ASP A 186 -9.73 4.15 40.17
CA ASP A 186 -10.89 3.41 39.69
C ASP A 186 -11.73 4.25 38.73
N HIS A 187 -11.97 5.52 39.06
CA HIS A 187 -12.66 6.45 38.17
C HIS A 187 -11.89 6.71 36.87
N ILE A 188 -10.56 6.82 36.92
CA ILE A 188 -9.73 6.98 35.71
C ILE A 188 -9.83 5.73 34.84
N LYS A 189 -9.71 4.54 35.45
CA LYS A 189 -9.80 3.27 34.74
C LYS A 189 -11.18 3.07 34.12
N GLU A 190 -12.25 3.38 34.85
CA GLU A 190 -13.63 3.32 34.35
C GLU A 190 -13.82 4.24 33.14
N ALA A 191 -13.37 5.50 33.22
CA ALA A 191 -13.49 6.46 32.12
C ALA A 191 -12.73 5.99 30.87
N LEU A 192 -11.48 5.53 31.03
CA LEU A 192 -10.65 5.05 29.92
C LEU A 192 -11.15 3.72 29.34
N MET A 193 -11.60 2.78 30.16
CA MET A 193 -12.16 1.51 29.67
C MET A 193 -13.48 1.72 28.93
N SER A 194 -14.26 2.75 29.29
CA SER A 194 -15.54 3.06 28.60
C SER A 194 -15.39 3.46 27.12
N ILE A 195 -14.17 3.79 26.69
CA ILE A 195 -13.83 4.10 25.30
C ILE A 195 -12.91 3.05 24.65
N HIS A 196 -12.38 2.10 25.43
CA HIS A 196 -11.48 1.08 24.91
C HIS A 196 -12.29 0.02 24.15
N ARG A 197 -12.27 0.13 22.82
CA ARG A 197 -12.99 -0.74 21.89
C ARG A 197 -12.08 -1.10 20.71
N PRO A 198 -11.19 -2.09 20.87
CA PRO A 198 -10.30 -2.53 19.80
C PRO A 198 -11.03 -2.90 18.50
N GLU A 199 -12.22 -3.48 18.62
CA GLU A 199 -13.12 -3.82 17.52
C GLU A 199 -13.59 -2.61 16.69
N ASP A 200 -13.76 -1.45 17.34
CA ASP A 200 -14.12 -0.18 16.70
C ASP A 200 -12.87 0.64 16.28
N GLY A 201 -11.68 0.09 16.49
CA GLY A 201 -10.39 0.72 16.20
C GLY A 201 -9.89 1.68 17.29
N ILE A 202 -10.47 1.68 18.51
CA ILE A 202 -10.09 2.61 19.59
C ILE A 202 -9.35 1.86 20.70
N THR A 203 -8.06 2.11 20.84
CA THR A 203 -7.20 1.50 21.86
C THR A 203 -6.69 2.54 22.84
N VAL A 204 -6.77 2.24 24.14
CA VAL A 204 -6.17 3.08 25.18
C VAL A 204 -4.86 2.44 25.64
N GLN A 205 -3.79 3.22 25.67
CA GLN A 205 -2.47 2.81 26.12
C GLN A 205 -2.03 3.65 27.31
N TYR A 206 -1.52 2.99 28.34
CA TYR A 206 -0.92 3.66 29.49
C TYR A 206 0.52 4.08 29.14
N THR A 207 0.77 5.38 29.13
CA THR A 207 2.12 5.94 28.91
C THR A 207 2.80 6.40 30.20
N GLY A 208 2.01 6.73 31.23
CA GLY A 208 2.50 7.22 32.52
C GLY A 208 1.63 8.36 33.03
N ALA A 209 1.21 8.31 34.30
CA ALA A 209 0.37 9.37 34.88
C ALA A 209 1.09 10.73 34.86
N PRO A 210 0.38 11.85 34.60
CA PRO A 210 -1.08 11.95 34.37
C PRO A 210 -1.53 11.72 32.90
N ARG A 211 -0.65 11.24 32.00
CA ARG A 211 -0.92 11.16 30.55
C ARG A 211 -1.32 9.75 30.09
N TYR A 212 -2.40 9.68 29.33
CA TYR A 212 -2.93 8.44 28.76
C TYR A 212 -3.10 8.61 27.25
N ARG A 213 -2.64 7.64 26.46
CA ARG A 213 -2.68 7.71 25.00
C ARG A 213 -3.94 7.02 24.48
N ILE A 214 -4.70 7.70 23.63
CA ILE A 214 -5.76 7.12 22.82
C ILE A 214 -5.20 6.94 21.42
N VAL A 215 -5.27 5.72 20.91
CA VAL A 215 -4.86 5.34 19.56
C VAL A 215 -6.13 4.99 18.79
N VAL A 216 -6.32 5.62 17.64
CA VAL A 216 -7.43 5.35 16.74
C VAL A 216 -6.90 4.82 15.42
N VAL A 217 -7.47 3.72 14.98
CA VAL A 217 -7.28 3.12 13.68
C VAL A 217 -8.59 3.26 12.91
N ALA A 218 -8.55 3.89 11.74
CA ALA A 218 -9.74 4.08 10.91
C ALA A 218 -9.35 4.11 9.42
N PRO A 219 -10.33 4.00 8.49
CA PRO A 219 -10.03 3.93 7.05
C PRO A 219 -9.41 5.23 6.49
N ASP A 220 -9.70 6.38 7.08
CA ASP A 220 -9.16 7.68 6.64
C ASP A 220 -8.96 8.65 7.81
N TYR A 221 -8.18 9.71 7.58
CA TYR A 221 -7.84 10.71 8.60
C TYR A 221 -9.05 11.44 9.18
N LYS A 222 -10.09 11.68 8.37
CA LYS A 222 -11.27 12.41 8.82
C LYS A 222 -12.06 11.57 9.82
N THR A 223 -12.36 10.32 9.48
CA THR A 223 -13.02 9.39 10.41
C THR A 223 -12.14 9.11 11.63
N ALA A 224 -10.83 9.01 11.47
CA ALA A 224 -9.91 8.81 12.60
C ALA A 224 -9.96 10.00 13.59
N GLU A 225 -9.88 11.24 13.09
CA GLU A 225 -9.92 12.46 13.91
C GLU A 225 -11.27 12.62 14.62
N GLU A 226 -12.38 12.34 13.94
CA GLU A 226 -13.72 12.36 14.53
C GLU A 226 -13.83 11.36 15.69
N LYS A 227 -13.48 10.09 15.46
CA LYS A 227 -13.47 9.05 16.49
C LYS A 227 -12.56 9.41 17.68
N LEU A 228 -11.36 9.94 17.40
CA LEU A 228 -10.40 10.33 18.44
C LEU A 228 -10.95 11.47 19.30
N ARG A 229 -11.54 12.48 18.67
CA ARG A 229 -12.14 13.62 19.36
C ARG A 229 -13.33 13.20 20.22
N ASP A 230 -14.20 12.35 19.72
CA ASP A 230 -15.36 11.85 20.46
C ASP A 230 -14.94 11.01 21.67
N ALA A 231 -13.99 10.10 21.49
CA ALA A 231 -13.42 9.29 22.57
C ALA A 231 -12.79 10.18 23.66
N ALA A 232 -11.97 11.16 23.25
CA ALA A 232 -11.34 12.08 24.18
C ALA A 232 -12.36 12.95 24.93
N THR A 233 -13.38 13.46 24.23
CA THR A 233 -14.45 14.28 24.81
C THR A 233 -15.24 13.49 25.86
N LYS A 234 -15.53 12.21 25.59
CA LYS A 234 -16.20 11.32 26.54
C LYS A 234 -15.37 11.10 27.81
N VAL A 235 -14.07 10.86 27.67
CA VAL A 235 -13.17 10.74 28.83
C VAL A 235 -13.12 12.04 29.63
N VAL A 236 -12.95 13.19 28.97
CA VAL A 236 -12.89 14.50 29.62
C VAL A 236 -14.18 14.78 30.39
N LYS A 237 -15.34 14.48 29.80
CA LYS A 237 -16.65 14.65 30.44
C LYS A 237 -16.77 13.76 31.69
N ASN A 238 -16.49 12.46 31.56
CA ASN A 238 -16.60 11.51 32.67
C ASN A 238 -15.71 11.90 33.86
N ILE A 239 -14.49 12.37 33.60
CA ILE A 239 -13.58 12.81 34.67
C ILE A 239 -14.09 14.09 35.35
N LYS A 240 -14.58 15.07 34.58
CA LYS A 240 -15.13 16.31 35.13
C LYS A 240 -16.36 16.06 36.01
N GLU A 241 -17.23 15.14 35.62
CA GLU A 241 -18.39 14.73 36.43
C GLU A 241 -17.99 14.10 37.77
N LYS A 242 -16.81 13.45 37.83
CA LYS A 242 -16.23 12.89 39.06
C LYS A 242 -15.40 13.91 39.87
N GLY A 243 -15.41 15.19 39.48
CA GLY A 243 -14.67 16.27 40.17
C GLY A 243 -13.18 16.36 39.83
N GLY A 244 -12.74 15.72 38.74
CA GLY A 244 -11.37 15.79 38.24
C GLY A 244 -11.16 16.83 37.15
N ASN A 245 -9.90 17.05 36.82
CA ASN A 245 -9.48 17.82 35.65
C ASN A 245 -9.02 16.86 34.56
N ALA A 246 -9.48 17.08 33.33
CA ALA A 246 -9.02 16.36 32.16
C ALA A 246 -8.94 17.27 30.95
N GLU A 247 -7.88 17.12 30.17
CA GLU A 247 -7.61 17.88 28.94
C GLU A 247 -7.13 16.95 27.83
N PHE A 248 -7.64 17.17 26.62
CA PHE A 248 -7.19 16.46 25.42
C PHE A 248 -6.07 17.24 24.72
N ILE A 249 -5.00 16.54 24.40
CA ILE A 249 -3.82 17.08 23.72
C ILE A 249 -3.61 16.31 22.42
N ARG A 250 -3.81 17.01 21.30
CA ARG A 250 -3.40 16.52 19.97
C ARG A 250 -1.96 16.95 19.74
N LYS A 251 -1.02 16.01 19.85
CA LYS A 251 0.31 16.22 19.26
C LYS A 251 0.23 15.86 17.78
N VAL A 252 0.39 16.85 16.91
CA VAL A 252 0.76 16.61 15.52
C VAL A 252 2.27 16.39 15.56
N GLU A 253 2.70 15.14 15.53
CA GLU A 253 4.09 14.81 15.13
C GLU A 253 4.14 14.74 13.60
#